data_AF-A0A2T4D1P6-F1
#
_entry.id   AF-A0A2T4D1P6-F1
#
_cell.length_a   1.000
_cell.length_b   1.000
_cell.length_c   1.000
_cell.angle_alpha   90.00
_cell.angle_beta   90.00
_cell.angle_gamma   90.00
#
_symmetry.space_group_name_H-M   'P 1'
#
loop_
_entity.id
_entity.type
_entity.pdbx_description
1 polymer ?
#
loop_
_entity_poly.entity_id
_entity_poly.type
_entity_poly.pdbx_seq_one_letter_code
_entity_poly.pdbx_strand_id
1 'polypeptide(L)'
;GASSEGDRPFIDRYTLSTGEAERLWRSEAPYYESPRALLDPTEMTFLTQREGVNDPADFFVRDVDDNNLVALTDTPHPMPHTLGITRELITYEREDGLAMSAEMYLPAGYNPETDGPLPTIVWAYPREYKSSAAAAQISGSPYEFVRISYWAPQYLATQGYAVLDSATM
;
A
#
# COMPACT_ATOMS: atom_id res chain seq x y z
N GLY A 1 -3.07 -10.04 -7.13
CA GLY A 1 -2.44 -8.74 -7.44
C GLY A 1 -0.99 -8.66 -6.98
N ALA A 2 -0.55 -9.52 -6.05
CA ALA A 2 0.83 -9.53 -5.57
C ALA A 2 1.86 -9.64 -6.70
N SER A 3 2.91 -8.82 -6.60
CA SER A 3 4.03 -8.78 -7.53
C SER A 3 5.31 -8.36 -6.80
N SER A 4 6.46 -8.42 -7.49
CA SER A 4 7.72 -7.89 -6.95
C SER A 4 7.70 -6.38 -6.70
N GLU A 5 6.73 -5.66 -7.29
CA GLU A 5 6.55 -4.22 -7.13
C GLU A 5 5.44 -3.89 -6.09
N GLY A 6 5.07 -4.86 -5.27
CA GLY A 6 3.94 -4.77 -4.33
C GLY A 6 2.61 -5.21 -4.94
N ASP A 7 1.54 -5.03 -4.18
CA ASP A 7 0.19 -5.37 -4.62
C ASP A 7 -0.27 -4.43 -5.74
N ARG A 8 -0.61 -5.04 -6.88
CA ARG A 8 -1.24 -4.41 -8.04
C ARG A 8 -2.54 -5.15 -8.39
N PRO A 9 -3.68 -4.73 -7.83
CA PRO A 9 -4.98 -5.28 -8.19
C PRO A 9 -5.23 -5.18 -9.70
N PHE A 10 -6.13 -6.02 -10.21
CA PHE A 10 -6.38 -6.11 -11.64
C PHE A 10 -7.77 -6.61 -11.96
N ILE A 11 -8.16 -6.43 -13.22
CA ILE A 11 -9.37 -6.95 -13.81
C ILE A 11 -8.96 -7.89 -14.94
N ASP A 12 -9.35 -9.15 -14.83
CA ASP A 12 -9.18 -10.16 -15.88
C ASP A 12 -10.55 -10.59 -16.40
N ARG A 13 -10.65 -10.81 -17.71
CA ARG A 13 -11.73 -11.60 -18.31
C ARG A 13 -11.33 -13.06 -18.24
N TYR A 14 -12.22 -13.91 -17.75
CA TYR A 14 -11.97 -15.34 -17.62
C TYR A 14 -12.99 -16.16 -18.40
N THR A 15 -12.52 -16.94 -19.37
CA THR A 15 -13.36 -17.81 -20.19
C THR A 15 -13.49 -19.18 -19.52
N LEU A 16 -14.65 -19.48 -18.93
CA LEU A 16 -14.87 -20.70 -18.15
C LEU A 16 -14.69 -22.00 -18.96
N SER A 17 -14.98 -21.98 -20.26
CA SER A 17 -14.91 -23.17 -21.12
C SER A 17 -13.48 -23.55 -21.50
N THR A 18 -12.59 -22.57 -21.69
CA THR A 18 -11.19 -22.78 -22.09
C THR A 18 -10.23 -22.66 -20.90
N GLY A 19 -10.67 -22.03 -19.82
CA GLY A 19 -9.84 -21.65 -18.69
C GLY A 19 -8.88 -20.50 -18.99
N GLU A 20 -9.04 -19.82 -20.13
CA GLU A 20 -8.19 -18.72 -20.55
C GLU A 20 -8.51 -17.44 -19.76
N ALA A 21 -7.46 -16.71 -19.39
CA ALA A 21 -7.55 -15.42 -18.73
C ALA A 21 -6.92 -14.34 -19.63
N GLU A 22 -7.64 -13.23 -19.80
CA GLU A 22 -7.19 -12.04 -20.52
C GLU A 22 -7.11 -10.87 -19.54
N ARG A 23 -5.95 -10.20 -19.46
CA ARG A 23 -5.77 -9.00 -18.66
C ARG A 23 -6.43 -7.81 -19.33
N LEU A 24 -7.46 -7.25 -18.70
CA LEU A 24 -8.12 -6.04 -19.18
C LEU A 24 -7.49 -4.79 -18.58
N TRP A 25 -7.19 -4.82 -17.29
CA TRP A 25 -6.65 -3.66 -16.58
C TRP A 25 -5.82 -4.09 -15.35
N ARG A 26 -4.85 -3.26 -14.95
CA ARG A 26 -4.02 -3.44 -13.73
C ARG A 26 -3.80 -2.09 -13.06
N SER A 27 -3.75 -2.06 -11.73
CA SER A 27 -3.27 -0.92 -10.96
C SER A 27 -1.84 -0.55 -11.33
N GLU A 28 -1.56 0.73 -11.49
CA GLU A 28 -0.27 1.24 -11.95
C GLU A 28 0.25 2.37 -11.09
N ALA A 29 1.58 2.42 -10.95
CA ALA A 29 2.28 3.50 -10.30
C ALA A 29 1.92 4.87 -10.93
N PRO A 30 1.84 5.96 -10.15
CA PRO A 30 2.15 6.05 -8.72
C PRO A 30 0.92 5.83 -7.80
N TYR A 31 -0.12 5.12 -8.26
CA TYR A 31 -1.36 4.95 -7.52
C TYR A 31 -1.67 3.49 -7.19
N TYR A 32 -2.29 3.28 -6.04
CA TYR A 32 -2.95 2.03 -5.72
C TYR A 32 -4.43 2.16 -6.07
N GLU A 33 -4.89 1.32 -6.98
CA GLU A 33 -6.29 1.30 -7.42
C GLU A 33 -6.85 -0.12 -7.35
N SER A 34 -8.03 -0.26 -6.79
CA SER A 34 -8.67 -1.56 -6.56
C SER A 34 -10.11 -1.54 -7.06
N PRO A 35 -10.52 -2.51 -7.91
CA PRO A 35 -11.91 -2.63 -8.33
C PRO A 35 -12.79 -3.03 -7.14
N ARG A 36 -13.94 -2.37 -7.04
CA ARG A 36 -14.94 -2.58 -5.97
C ARG A 36 -16.21 -3.22 -6.49
N ALA A 37 -16.64 -2.86 -7.70
CA ALA A 37 -17.79 -3.46 -8.35
C ALA A 37 -17.71 -3.30 -9.89
N LEU A 38 -18.31 -4.24 -10.62
CA LEU A 38 -18.67 -4.05 -12.03
C LEU A 38 -19.97 -3.26 -12.07
N LEU A 39 -19.99 -2.13 -12.78
CA LEU A 39 -21.16 -1.26 -12.92
C LEU A 39 -21.97 -1.61 -14.18
N ASP A 40 -21.28 -1.72 -15.32
CA ASP A 40 -21.90 -2.13 -16.59
C ASP A 40 -21.04 -3.20 -17.29
N PRO A 41 -21.55 -4.43 -17.50
CA PRO A 41 -20.83 -5.50 -18.20
C PRO A 41 -20.73 -5.31 -19.72
N THR A 42 -21.54 -4.42 -20.31
CA THR A 42 -21.55 -4.13 -21.76
C THR A 42 -20.54 -3.05 -22.09
N GLU A 43 -20.52 -1.97 -21.30
CA GLU A 43 -19.57 -0.86 -21.43
C GLU A 43 -18.25 -1.14 -20.67
N MET A 44 -18.17 -2.28 -19.97
CA MET A 44 -16.99 -2.68 -19.17
C MET A 44 -16.56 -1.60 -18.16
N THR A 45 -17.53 -0.93 -17.53
CA THR A 45 -17.27 0.09 -16.52
C THR A 45 -17.29 -0.48 -15.10
N PHE A 46 -16.38 -0.01 -14.25
CA PHE A 46 -16.16 -0.48 -12.89
C PHE A 46 -16.15 0.68 -11.91
N LEU A 47 -16.70 0.45 -10.72
CA LEU A 47 -16.40 1.27 -9.56
C LEU A 47 -15.03 0.85 -9.05
N THR A 48 -14.09 1.78 -9.00
CA THR A 48 -12.78 1.58 -8.40
C THR A 48 -12.60 2.51 -7.21
N GLN A 49 -11.74 2.10 -6.28
CA GLN A 49 -11.20 2.97 -5.25
C GLN A 49 -9.72 3.17 -5.54
N ARG A 50 -9.29 4.42 -5.62
CA ARG A 50 -7.90 4.79 -5.94
C ARG A 50 -7.35 5.69 -4.85
N GLU A 51 -6.11 5.45 -4.47
CA GLU A 51 -5.36 6.26 -3.52
C GLU A 51 -3.90 6.38 -3.98
N GLY A 52 -3.19 7.34 -3.39
CA GLY A 52 -1.77 7.58 -3.61
C GLY A 52 -1.10 7.88 -2.27
N VAL A 53 0.23 7.86 -2.22
CA VAL A 53 1.00 8.10 -0.98
C VAL A 53 0.50 9.34 -0.21
N ASN A 54 0.19 10.43 -0.93
CA ASN A 54 -0.33 11.68 -0.37
C ASN A 54 -1.82 11.93 -0.65
N ASP A 55 -2.46 11.04 -1.42
CA ASP A 55 -3.84 11.22 -1.89
C ASP A 55 -4.74 10.21 -1.15
N PRO A 56 -5.66 10.67 -0.29
CA PRO A 56 -6.57 9.76 0.39
C PRO A 56 -7.43 9.00 -0.63
N ALA A 57 -7.93 7.83 -0.21
CA ALA A 57 -8.74 7.02 -1.10
C ALA A 57 -10.05 7.70 -1.52
N ASP A 58 -10.23 7.79 -2.84
CA ASP A 58 -11.45 8.27 -3.49
C ASP A 58 -12.04 7.21 -4.42
N PHE A 59 -13.33 7.37 -4.72
CA PHE A 59 -14.05 6.49 -5.64
C PHE A 59 -14.10 7.08 -7.04
N PHE A 60 -13.94 6.20 -8.03
CA PHE A 60 -13.94 6.55 -9.44
C PHE A 60 -14.81 5.57 -10.23
N VAL A 61 -15.36 6.04 -11.34
CA VAL A 61 -15.83 5.18 -12.42
C VAL A 61 -14.69 5.01 -13.41
N ARG A 62 -14.26 3.78 -13.61
CA ARG A 62 -13.24 3.40 -14.57
C ARG A 62 -13.87 2.64 -15.73
N ASP A 63 -13.63 3.12 -16.93
CA ASP A 63 -13.85 2.38 -18.16
C ASP A 63 -12.53 1.68 -18.53
N VAL A 64 -12.56 0.35 -18.72
CA VAL A 64 -11.34 -0.42 -19.05
C VAL A 64 -11.09 -0.53 -20.55
N ASP A 65 -12.07 -0.21 -21.39
CA ASP A 65 -11.95 -0.29 -22.85
C ASP A 65 -11.31 0.98 -23.44
N ASP A 66 -11.65 2.16 -22.92
CA ASP A 66 -11.08 3.46 -23.36
C ASP A 66 -10.12 4.11 -22.34
N ASN A 67 -9.94 3.47 -21.17
CA ASN A 67 -9.11 3.93 -20.06
C ASN A 67 -9.54 5.28 -19.46
N ASN A 68 -10.81 5.65 -19.63
CA ASN A 68 -11.39 6.84 -18.99
C ASN A 68 -11.57 6.62 -17.48
N LEU A 69 -11.38 7.69 -16.70
CA LEU A 69 -11.50 7.68 -15.25
C LEU A 69 -12.20 8.94 -14.75
N VAL A 70 -13.36 8.77 -14.13
CA VAL A 70 -14.19 9.88 -13.62
C VAL A 70 -14.29 9.80 -12.11
N ALA A 71 -13.88 10.86 -11.41
CA ALA A 71 -13.99 10.94 -9.96
C ALA A 71 -15.46 11.06 -9.52
N LEU A 72 -15.86 10.28 -8.52
CA LEU A 72 -17.15 10.37 -7.85
C LEU A 72 -17.07 11.10 -6.52
N THR A 73 -15.89 11.08 -5.90
CA THR A 73 -15.60 11.75 -4.64
C THR A 73 -14.31 12.56 -4.76
N ASP A 74 -14.20 13.57 -3.90
CA ASP A 74 -13.02 14.42 -3.72
C ASP A 74 -12.82 14.58 -2.21
N THR A 75 -12.13 13.60 -1.61
CA THR A 75 -11.96 13.50 -0.17
C THR A 75 -10.76 14.34 0.24
N PRO A 76 -10.91 15.37 1.09
CA PRO A 76 -9.76 16.12 1.58
C PRO A 76 -8.88 15.24 2.47
N HIS A 77 -7.58 15.51 2.47
CA HIS A 77 -6.63 14.78 3.32
C HIS A 77 -7.09 14.83 4.80
N PRO A 78 -7.34 13.68 5.46
CA PRO A 78 -7.97 13.65 6.78
C PRO A 78 -7.07 14.17 7.90
N MET A 79 -5.74 14.12 7.69
CA MET A 79 -4.72 14.54 8.66
C MET A 79 -3.66 15.45 8.01
N PRO A 80 -3.97 16.68 7.56
CA PRO A 80 -3.02 17.48 6.77
C PRO A 80 -1.65 17.72 7.44
N HIS A 81 -1.58 17.63 8.77
CA HIS A 81 -0.35 17.76 9.56
C HIS A 81 0.59 16.55 9.46
N THR A 82 0.13 15.43 8.89
CA THR A 82 0.97 14.23 8.63
C THR A 82 1.55 14.21 7.22
N LEU A 83 1.22 15.20 6.38
CA LEU A 83 1.78 15.32 5.04
C LEU A 83 3.32 15.36 5.10
N GLY A 84 3.96 14.61 4.19
CA GLY A 84 5.41 14.51 4.11
C GLY A 84 6.04 13.48 5.04
N ILE A 85 5.30 12.89 5.98
CA ILE A 85 5.74 11.66 6.66
C ILE A 85 5.90 10.58 5.58
N THR A 86 7.10 10.02 5.50
CA THR A 86 7.36 8.95 4.54
C THR A 86 7.03 7.61 5.15
N ARG A 87 6.61 6.67 4.31
CA ARG A 87 6.45 5.26 4.64
C ARG A 87 7.26 4.45 3.64
N GLU A 88 8.16 3.63 4.15
CA GLU A 88 8.99 2.74 3.35
C GLU A 88 8.93 1.33 3.92
N LEU A 89 8.73 0.34 3.05
CA LEU A 89 8.92 -1.05 3.46
C LEU A 89 10.42 -1.35 3.46
N ILE A 90 10.97 -1.64 4.63
CA ILE A 90 12.36 -2.09 4.77
C ILE A 90 12.40 -3.60 4.94
N THR A 91 13.48 -4.22 4.47
CA THR A 91 13.77 -5.65 4.67
C THR A 91 15.10 -5.82 5.39
N TYR A 92 15.19 -6.84 6.23
CA TYR A 92 16.41 -7.19 6.95
C TYR A 92 16.46 -8.70 7.17
N GLU A 93 17.64 -9.22 7.51
CA GLU A 93 17.85 -10.64 7.76
C GLU A 93 18.08 -10.86 9.26
N ARG A 94 17.37 -11.82 9.83
CA ARG A 94 17.61 -12.27 11.22
C ARG A 94 18.82 -13.21 11.24
N GLU A 95 19.48 -13.33 12.39
CA GLU A 95 20.71 -14.14 12.55
C GLU A 95 20.61 -15.58 12.03
N ASP A 96 19.41 -16.18 11.99
CA ASP A 96 19.16 -17.51 11.46
C ASP A 96 18.86 -17.57 9.95
N GLY A 97 19.07 -16.47 9.22
CA GLY A 97 18.89 -16.37 7.78
C GLY A 97 17.45 -16.13 7.32
N LEU A 98 16.51 -15.89 8.25
CA LEU A 98 15.12 -15.64 7.90
C LEU A 98 14.93 -14.17 7.49
N ALA A 99 14.35 -13.96 6.30
CA ALA A 99 14.00 -12.62 5.82
C ALA A 99 12.87 -12.03 6.66
N MET A 100 13.08 -10.78 7.08
CA MET A 100 12.17 -9.97 7.88
C MET A 100 11.83 -8.68 7.14
N SER A 101 10.75 -8.04 7.57
CA SER A 101 10.35 -6.73 7.07
C SER A 101 9.69 -5.88 8.16
N ALA A 102 9.70 -4.57 7.95
CA ALA A 102 8.94 -3.61 8.73
C ALA A 102 8.52 -2.43 7.84
N GLU A 103 7.42 -1.78 8.16
CA GLU A 103 7.10 -0.47 7.59
C GLU A 103 7.80 0.60 8.43
N MET A 104 8.75 1.31 7.83
CA MET A 104 9.47 2.42 8.44
C MET A 104 8.76 3.74 8.13
N TYR A 105 8.34 4.43 9.18
CA TYR A 105 7.78 5.77 9.12
C TYR A 105 8.83 6.77 9.62
N LEU A 106 9.08 7.81 8.82
CA LEU A 106 10.04 8.87 9.16
C LEU A 106 9.35 10.24 9.26
N PRO A 107 9.82 11.12 10.17
CA PRO A 107 9.30 12.48 10.27
C PRO A 107 9.37 13.24 8.94
N ALA A 108 8.40 14.12 8.72
CA ALA A 108 8.36 14.92 7.50
C ALA A 108 9.64 15.75 7.33
N GLY A 109 10.27 15.62 6.16
CA GLY A 109 11.50 16.37 5.81
C GLY A 109 12.78 15.84 6.44
N TYR A 110 12.74 14.72 7.17
CA TYR A 110 13.95 14.11 7.75
C TYR A 110 14.95 13.71 6.67
N ASN A 111 16.21 14.06 6.89
CA ASN A 111 17.34 13.68 6.05
C ASN A 111 18.43 13.00 6.90
N PRO A 112 18.72 11.70 6.68
CA PRO A 112 19.69 10.96 7.48
C PRO A 112 21.13 11.50 7.37
N GLU A 113 21.47 12.19 6.28
CA GLU A 113 22.82 12.77 6.08
C GLU A 113 23.06 14.01 6.93
N THR A 114 22.01 14.80 7.23
CA THR A 114 22.13 16.07 7.96
C THR A 114 21.64 15.99 9.40
N ASP A 115 20.62 15.18 9.65
CA ASP A 115 19.87 15.22 10.91
C ASP A 115 20.38 14.18 11.93
N GLY A 116 21.13 13.17 11.46
CA GLY A 116 21.65 12.10 12.31
C GLY A 116 20.56 11.13 12.79
N PRO A 117 20.90 10.20 13.70
CA PRO A 117 20.00 9.12 14.11
C PRO A 117 18.80 9.64 14.92
N LEU A 118 17.62 9.07 14.64
CA LEU A 118 16.40 9.34 15.39
C LEU A 118 16.22 8.36 16.56
N PRO A 119 15.55 8.76 17.65
CA PRO A 119 14.99 7.79 18.59
C PRO A 119 13.97 6.91 17.85
N THR A 120 14.11 5.58 17.98
CA THR A 120 13.31 4.62 17.21
C THR A 120 12.38 3.81 18.11
N ILE A 121 11.12 3.71 17.70
CA ILE A 121 10.14 2.78 18.28
C ILE A 121 9.99 1.59 17.34
N VAL A 122 10.13 0.39 17.89
CA VAL A 122 9.83 -0.86 17.18
C VAL A 122 8.51 -1.39 17.70
N TRP A 123 7.53 -1.48 16.81
CA TRP A 123 6.21 -2.01 17.07
C TRP A 123 6.01 -3.31 16.30
N ALA A 124 6.07 -4.40 17.04
CA ALA A 124 5.91 -5.73 16.53
C ALA A 124 4.69 -6.37 17.20
N TYR A 125 3.77 -6.88 16.39
CA TYR A 125 2.68 -7.71 16.88
C TYR A 125 2.99 -9.17 16.54
N PRO A 126 2.88 -10.12 17.50
CA PRO A 126 3.24 -11.50 17.26
C PRO A 126 2.37 -12.10 16.13
N ARG A 127 3.03 -12.55 15.07
CA ARG A 127 2.42 -13.32 13.98
C ARG A 127 3.04 -14.71 13.97
N GLU A 128 2.20 -15.73 14.03
CA GLU A 128 2.63 -17.12 13.85
C GLU A 128 2.51 -17.52 12.40
N TYR A 129 3.60 -18.03 11.83
CA TYR A 129 3.63 -18.53 10.46
C TYR A 129 3.80 -20.05 10.47
N LYS A 130 3.09 -20.73 9.56
CA LYS A 130 3.21 -22.19 9.37
C LYS A 130 4.48 -22.58 8.60
N SER A 131 5.19 -21.62 8.01
CA SER A 131 6.45 -21.83 7.29
C SER A 131 7.27 -20.54 7.19
N SER A 132 8.58 -20.67 6.98
CA SER A 132 9.48 -19.55 6.69
C SER A 132 9.12 -18.82 5.40
N ALA A 133 8.70 -19.55 4.36
CA ALA A 133 8.27 -18.97 3.09
C ALA A 133 7.03 -18.06 3.24
N ALA A 134 6.10 -18.41 4.14
CA ALA A 134 4.96 -17.56 4.45
C ALA A 134 5.35 -16.32 5.27
N ALA A 135 6.36 -16.44 6.14
CA ALA A 135 6.89 -15.31 6.92
C ALA A 135 7.59 -14.27 6.02
N ALA A 136 8.24 -14.72 4.95
CA ALA A 136 8.96 -13.86 4.01
C ALA A 136 8.07 -13.16 2.98
N GLN A 137 6.75 -13.40 2.98
CA GLN A 137 5.86 -12.79 2.00
C GLN A 137 5.57 -11.33 2.36
N ILE A 138 6.04 -10.42 1.51
CA ILE A 138 5.69 -9.01 1.55
C ILE A 138 4.26 -8.83 1.02
N SER A 139 3.44 -8.06 1.74
CA SER A 139 2.07 -7.69 1.38
C SER A 139 1.90 -6.18 1.37
N GLY A 140 0.98 -5.65 0.57
CA GLY A 140 0.70 -4.22 0.46
C GLY A 140 1.35 -3.59 -0.77
N SER A 141 1.05 -2.31 -0.99
CA SER A 141 1.54 -1.55 -2.14
C SER A 141 2.27 -0.28 -1.68
N PRO A 142 3.42 0.08 -2.30
CA PRO A 142 4.12 1.33 -1.98
C PRO A 142 3.33 2.57 -2.41
N TYR A 143 2.23 2.40 -3.15
CA TYR A 143 1.38 3.46 -3.65
C TYR A 143 0.11 3.69 -2.81
N GLU A 144 -0.06 2.93 -1.73
CA GLU A 144 -1.15 3.16 -0.78
C GLU A 144 -0.95 4.47 0.00
N PHE A 145 -2.05 5.12 0.37
CA PHE A 145 -2.05 6.31 1.20
C PHE A 145 -1.44 6.05 2.57
N VAL A 146 -0.59 6.98 3.03
CA VAL A 146 0.07 6.88 4.34
C VAL A 146 -0.94 7.21 5.46
N ARG A 147 -1.70 6.19 5.86
CA ARG A 147 -2.71 6.30 6.93
C ARG A 147 -2.04 6.20 8.29
N ILE A 148 -1.93 7.33 8.98
CA ILE A 148 -1.51 7.36 10.37
C ILE A 148 -2.67 6.93 11.28
N SER A 149 -2.54 5.75 11.88
CA SER A 149 -3.53 5.21 12.81
C SER A 149 -3.35 5.78 14.22
N TYR A 150 -4.48 6.00 14.91
CA TYR A 150 -4.48 6.34 16.34
C TYR A 150 -4.26 5.13 17.26
N TRP A 151 -4.41 3.91 16.73
CA TRP A 151 -4.19 2.66 17.47
C TRP A 151 -2.73 2.17 17.41
N ALA A 152 -1.96 2.65 16.45
CA ALA A 152 -0.57 2.26 16.22
C ALA A 152 0.38 3.41 16.57
N PRO A 153 1.67 3.16 16.81
CA PRO A 153 2.61 4.20 17.22
C PRO A 153 3.08 5.11 16.07
N GLN A 154 2.53 4.95 14.85
CA GLN A 154 2.90 5.71 13.66
C GLN A 154 2.86 7.24 13.88
N TYR A 155 1.93 7.72 14.72
CA TYR A 155 1.82 9.15 15.06
C TYR A 155 3.08 9.71 15.71
N LEU A 156 3.95 8.90 16.32
CA LEU A 156 5.21 9.34 16.92
C LEU A 156 6.19 9.90 15.88
N ALA A 157 6.01 9.61 14.59
CA ALA A 157 6.73 10.28 13.51
C ALA A 157 6.48 11.81 13.50
N THR A 158 5.29 12.25 13.93
CA THR A 158 5.01 13.69 14.12
C THR A 158 5.77 14.29 15.31
N GLN A 159 6.32 13.46 16.19
CA GLN A 159 7.03 13.84 17.41
C GLN A 159 8.56 13.66 17.27
N GLY A 160 9.05 13.38 16.06
CA GLY A 160 10.48 13.24 15.78
C GLY A 160 11.06 11.83 16.03
N TYR A 161 10.21 10.81 16.12
CA TYR A 161 10.65 9.42 16.20
C TYR A 161 10.68 8.75 14.83
N ALA A 162 11.62 7.83 14.63
CA ALA A 162 11.43 6.79 13.62
C ALA A 162 10.51 5.70 14.19
N VAL A 163 9.58 5.19 13.38
CA VAL A 163 8.67 4.11 13.80
C VAL A 163 8.81 2.94 12.84
N LEU A 164 9.20 1.78 13.36
CA LEU A 164 9.12 0.51 12.64
C LEU A 164 7.80 -0.16 13.05
N ASP A 165 6.82 -0.12 12.17
CA ASP A 165 5.51 -0.76 12.37
C ASP A 165 5.44 -2.11 11.65
N SER A 166 4.55 -2.98 12.13
CA SER A 166 4.38 -4.35 11.65
C SER A 166 5.70 -5.13 11.53
N ALA A 167 6.66 -4.84 12.40
CA ALA A 167 7.98 -5.45 12.35
C ALA A 167 7.89 -6.96 12.62
N THR A 168 8.44 -7.77 11.72
CA THR A 168 8.56 -9.21 11.92
C THR A 168 9.84 -9.52 12.72
N MET A 169 9.77 -10.43 13.69
CA MET A 169 10.90 -10.80 14.56
C MET A 169 11.06 -12.31 14.69
#